data_AF-A0A167A8L6-F1
#
_entry.id   AF-A0A167A8L6-F1
#
_cell.length_a   1.000
_cell.length_b   1.000
_cell.length_c   1.000
_cell.angle_alpha   90.00
_cell.angle_beta   90.00
_cell.angle_gamma   90.00
#
_symmetry.space_group_name_H-M   'P 1'
#
loop_
_entity.id
_entity.type
_entity.pdbx_description
1 polymer ?
#
loop_
_entity_poly.entity_id
_entity_poly.type
_entity_poly.pdbx_seq_one_letter_code
_entity_poly.pdbx_strand_id
1 'polypeptide(L)'
;MSAPLKSAASAVTRSYPRGLPILVAGTSVVVVGAYVKSQLSTQSSTMDRFFSTYNTPESEASRQRTFQGHPDTRSNMLNILGRK
;
A
#
# COMPACT_ATOMS: atom_id res chain seq x y z
N MET A 1 39.49 -56.37 -31.76
CA MET A 1 38.13 -55.85 -32.02
C MET A 1 37.59 -55.29 -30.71
N SER A 2 37.50 -53.97 -30.58
CA SER A 2 37.14 -53.28 -29.33
C SER A 2 35.63 -53.01 -29.31
N ALA A 3 34.93 -53.48 -28.28
CA ALA A 3 33.48 -53.24 -28.10
C ALA A 3 33.23 -51.88 -27.42
N PRO A 4 32.11 -51.19 -27.71
CA PRO A 4 31.88 -49.83 -27.23
C PRO A 4 31.45 -49.82 -25.76
N LEU A 5 32.07 -48.93 -24.98
CA LEU A 5 31.62 -48.57 -23.64
C LEU A 5 30.24 -47.91 -23.76
N LYS A 6 29.19 -48.59 -23.32
CA LYS A 6 27.85 -48.00 -23.15
C LYS A 6 27.96 -46.84 -22.16
N SER A 7 27.86 -45.62 -22.68
CA SER A 7 27.69 -44.41 -21.88
C SER A 7 26.35 -44.50 -21.16
N ALA A 8 26.39 -44.77 -19.86
CA ALA A 8 25.22 -44.72 -19.00
C ALA A 8 24.87 -43.23 -18.80
N ALA A 9 23.96 -42.71 -19.62
CA ALA A 9 23.33 -41.42 -19.37
C ALA A 9 22.56 -41.54 -18.04
N SER A 10 23.07 -40.88 -16.99
CA SER A 10 22.39 -40.74 -15.72
C SER A 10 21.12 -39.94 -15.95
N ALA A 11 19.98 -40.63 -15.99
CA ALA A 11 18.67 -40.01 -16.07
C ALA A 11 18.40 -39.32 -14.73
N VAL A 12 18.75 -38.03 -14.64
CA VAL A 12 18.32 -37.18 -13.53
C VAL A 12 16.81 -37.10 -13.57
N THR A 13 16.14 -37.89 -12.73
CA THR A 13 14.70 -37.83 -12.57
C THR A 13 14.38 -36.52 -11.85
N ARG A 14 13.92 -35.51 -12.59
CA ARG A 14 13.53 -34.22 -12.04
C ARG A 14 12.20 -34.38 -11.30
N SER A 15 12.26 -34.78 -10.04
CA SER A 15 11.10 -34.78 -9.16
C SER A 15 10.75 -33.32 -8.84
N TYR A 16 9.70 -32.79 -9.49
CA TYR A 16 9.13 -31.51 -9.11
C TYR A 16 8.33 -31.72 -7.82
N PRO A 17 8.73 -31.11 -6.69
CA PRO A 17 7.95 -31.23 -5.48
C PRO A 17 6.58 -30.63 -5.75
N ARG A 18 5.52 -31.45 -5.57
CA ARG A 18 4.13 -31.08 -5.88
C ARG A 18 3.64 -29.81 -5.15
N GLY A 19 4.34 -29.38 -4.10
CA GLY A 19 4.06 -28.15 -3.36
C GLY A 19 4.69 -26.88 -3.93
N LEU A 20 5.61 -26.97 -4.91
CA LEU A 20 6.30 -25.80 -5.46
C LEU A 20 5.35 -24.75 -6.07
N PRO A 21 4.31 -25.13 -6.84
CA PRO A 21 3.33 -24.16 -7.35
C PRO A 21 2.55 -23.45 -6.24
N ILE A 22 2.18 -24.18 -5.18
CA ILE A 22 1.45 -23.63 -4.04
C ILE A 22 2.33 -22.63 -3.28
N LEU A 23 3.60 -22.96 -3.10
CA LEU A 23 4.56 -22.06 -2.45
C LEU A 23 4.75 -20.77 -3.26
N VAL A 24 4.89 -20.87 -4.59
CA VAL A 24 5.01 -19.71 -5.47
C VAL A 24 3.74 -18.84 -5.44
N ALA A 25 2.55 -19.45 -5.47
CA ALA A 25 1.30 -18.72 -5.37
C ALA A 25 1.12 -18.06 -3.99
N GLY A 26 1.49 -18.75 -2.91
CA GLY A 26 1.41 -18.21 -1.56
C GLY A 26 2.33 -16.99 -1.37
N THR A 27 3.58 -17.08 -1.83
CA THR A 27 4.54 -15.98 -1.69
C THR A 27 4.15 -14.77 -2.55
N SER A 28 3.61 -14.99 -3.76
CA SER A 28 3.18 -13.89 -4.63
C SER A 28 2.02 -13.09 -4.02
N VAL A 29 1.03 -13.75 -3.42
CA VAL A 29 -0.09 -13.09 -2.73
C VAL A 29 0.41 -12.23 -1.57
N VAL A 30 1.34 -12.75 -0.76
CA VAL A 30 1.91 -12.00 0.37
C VAL A 30 2.67 -10.76 -0.10
N VAL A 31 3.47 -10.88 -1.15
CA VAL A 31 4.23 -9.75 -1.71
C VAL A 31 3.31 -8.66 -2.24
N VAL A 32 2.31 -9.02 -3.04
CA VAL A 32 1.36 -8.06 -3.59
C VAL A 32 0.55 -7.40 -2.47
N GLY A 33 0.07 -8.18 -1.49
CA GLY A 33 -0.67 -7.66 -0.35
C GLY A 33 0.15 -6.67 0.48
N ALA A 34 1.42 -7.00 0.77
CA ALA A 34 2.33 -6.11 1.49
C ALA A 34 2.60 -4.82 0.70
N TYR A 35 2.78 -4.92 -0.62
CA TYR A 35 3.00 -3.76 -1.49
C TYR A 35 1.80 -2.80 -1.50
N VAL A 36 0.58 -3.33 -1.68
CA VAL A 36 -0.65 -2.52 -1.64
C VAL A 36 -0.81 -1.86 -0.28
N LYS A 37 -0.59 -2.59 0.82
CA LYS A 37 -0.62 -2.03 2.18
C LYS A 37 0.40 -0.90 2.35
N SER A 38 1.62 -1.08 1.84
CA SER A 38 2.68 -0.06 1.91
C SER A 38 2.28 1.21 1.16
N GLN A 39 1.71 1.08 -0.03
CA GLN A 39 1.24 2.24 -0.79
C GLN A 39 0.11 2.97 -0.06
N LEU A 40 -0.88 2.24 0.46
CA LEU A 40 -2.00 2.85 1.18
C LEU A 40 -1.52 3.60 2.42
N SER A 41 -0.60 3.02 3.20
CA SER A 41 -0.01 3.67 4.37
C SER A 41 0.82 4.91 4.02
N THR A 42 1.51 4.89 2.87
CA THR A 42 2.31 6.03 2.41
C THR A 42 1.40 7.17 1.98
N GLN A 43 0.35 6.85 1.22
CA GLN A 43 -0.62 7.84 0.76
C GLN A 43 -1.44 8.41 1.91
N SER A 44 -1.86 7.59 2.88
CA SER A 44 -2.60 8.07 4.05
C SER A 44 -1.76 9.04 4.88
N SER A 45 -0.49 8.69 5.17
CA SER A 45 0.42 9.57 5.90
C SER A 45 0.69 10.88 5.15
N THR A 46 0.76 10.81 3.81
CA THR A 46 0.93 11.98 2.97
C THR A 46 -0.30 12.89 3.03
N MET A 47 -1.51 12.33 2.90
CA MET A 47 -2.76 13.09 3.04
C MET A 47 -2.89 13.72 4.43
N ASP A 48 -2.59 12.97 5.49
CA ASP A 48 -2.64 13.50 6.86
C ASP A 48 -1.69 14.68 7.04
N ARG A 49 -0.49 14.60 6.46
CA ARG A 49 0.49 15.70 6.47
C ARG A 49 0.01 16.91 5.67
N PHE A 50 -0.64 16.71 4.53
CA PHE A 50 -1.26 17.80 3.78
C PHE A 50 -2.36 18.47 4.60
N PHE A 51 -3.27 17.70 5.20
CA PHE A 51 -4.33 18.26 6.04
C PHE A 51 -3.80 18.97 7.29
N SER A 52 -2.74 18.46 7.92
CA SER A 52 -2.11 19.14 9.05
C SER A 52 -1.45 20.46 8.64
N THR A 53 -0.92 20.56 7.42
CA THR A 53 -0.26 21.78 6.91
C THR A 53 -1.25 22.93 6.71
N TYR A 54 -2.54 22.65 6.45
CA TYR A 54 -3.58 23.67 6.32
C TYR A 54 -4.32 23.98 7.62
N ASN A 55 -4.00 23.30 8.72
CA ASN A 55 -4.54 23.56 10.06
C ASN A 55 -3.48 24.24 10.94
N THR A 56 -2.84 25.31 10.45
CA THR A 56 -1.93 26.13 11.26
C THR A 56 -2.66 27.37 11.78
N PRO A 57 -2.17 28.03 12.85
CA PRO A 57 -2.79 29.26 13.35
C PRO A 57 -2.90 30.35 12.27
N GLU A 58 -1.94 30.42 11.36
CA GLU A 58 -1.89 31.39 10.28
C GLU A 58 -2.93 31.11 9.19
N SER A 59 -3.16 29.84 8.84
CA SER A 59 -4.18 29.45 7.87
C SER A 59 -5.59 29.62 8.42
N GLU A 60 -5.81 29.28 9.70
CA GLU A 60 -7.07 29.53 10.40
C GLU A 60 -7.34 31.03 10.58
N ALA A 61 -6.33 31.84 10.86
CA ALA A 61 -6.47 33.30 10.88
C ALA A 61 -6.82 33.87 9.48
N SER A 62 -6.22 33.34 8.41
CA SER A 62 -6.59 33.72 7.04
C SER A 62 -8.04 33.35 6.72
N ARG A 63 -8.46 32.13 7.11
CA ARG A 63 -9.84 31.66 6.97
C ARG A 63 -10.81 32.57 7.72
N GLN A 64 -10.53 32.87 8.98
CA GLN A 64 -11.36 33.78 9.79
C GLN A 64 -11.52 35.14 9.12
N ARG A 65 -10.47 35.69 8.49
CA ARG A 65 -10.54 36.93 7.71
C ARG A 65 -11.47 36.81 6.50
N THR A 66 -11.43 35.71 5.76
CA THR A 66 -12.33 35.47 4.62
C THR A 66 -13.81 35.40 5.03
N PHE A 67 -14.08 34.84 6.21
CA PHE A 67 -15.43 34.76 6.76
C PHE A 67 -15.78 35.92 7.69
N GLN A 68 -15.01 37.01 7.73
CA GLN A 68 -15.41 38.20 8.49
C GLN A 68 -16.72 38.75 7.92
N GLY A 69 -17.77 38.75 8.76
CA GLY A 69 -19.12 39.19 8.40
C GLY A 69 -20.06 38.10 7.84
N HIS A 70 -19.59 36.86 7.69
CA HIS A 70 -20.40 35.73 7.20
C HIS A 70 -20.21 34.49 8.07
N PRO A 71 -21.22 33.64 8.27
CA PRO A 71 -21.08 32.44 9.09
C PRO A 71 -20.14 31.41 8.43
N ASP A 72 -19.11 30.94 9.16
CA ASP A 72 -18.23 29.87 8.68
C ASP A 72 -19.02 28.55 8.62
N THR A 73 -19.09 27.95 7.44
CA THR A 73 -19.78 26.68 7.18
C THR A 73 -19.22 25.53 8.02
N ARG A 74 -17.99 25.60 8.52
CA ARG A 74 -17.43 24.60 9.45
C ARG A 74 -18.10 24.61 10.83
N SER A 75 -18.50 25.79 11.31
CA SER A 75 -19.21 25.97 12.59
C SER A 75 -20.71 25.70 12.50
N ASN A 76 -21.23 25.42 11.29
CA ASN A 76 -22.64 25.15 11.08
C ASN A 76 -23.09 23.92 11.87
N MET A 77 -24.27 23.99 12.48
CA MET A 77 -24.87 22.89 13.23
C MET A 77 -25.05 21.61 12.43
N LEU A 78 -25.18 21.71 11.10
CA LEU A 78 -25.32 20.56 10.20
C LEU A 78 -23.98 19.85 9.93
N ASN A 79 -22.85 20.46 10.26
CA ASN A 79 -21.53 19.86 10.09
C ASN A 79 -21.15 18.97 11.29
N ILE A 80 -21.90 17.87 11.47
CA ILE A 80 -21.71 16.92 12.59
C ILE A 80 -20.34 16.21 12.51
N LEU A 81 -19.82 15.98 11.30
CA LEU A 81 -18.52 15.33 11.07
C LEU A 81 -17.32 16.22 11.39
N GLY A 82 -17.50 17.55 11.43
CA GLY A 82 -16.43 18.52 11.68
C GLY A 82 -16.36 19.05 13.12
N ARG A 83 -17.32 18.69 13.99
CA ARG A 83 -17.27 19.01 15.42
C ARG A 83 -16.23 18.12 16.11
N LYS A 84 -15.07 18.67 16.42
CA LYS A 84 -14.17 18.13 17.45
C LYS A 84 -14.05 19.15 18.57
#